data_AF-A0A2E0VIV6-F1
#
_entry.id   AF-A0A2E0VIV6-F1
#
_cell.length_a   1.000
_cell.length_b   1.000
_cell.length_c   1.000
_cell.angle_alpha   90.00
_cell.angle_beta   90.00
_cell.angle_gamma   90.00
#
_symmetry.space_group_name_H-M   'P 1'
#
loop_
_entity.id
_entity.type
_entity.pdbx_description
1 polymer ?
#
loop_
_entity_poly.entity_id
_entity_poly.type
_entity_poly.pdbx_seq_one_letter_code
_entity_poly.pdbx_strand_id
1 'polypeptide(L)'
;SEILKTAGTIIWNGPVGVFEFDQFGEGTRAIAHAIADSPAFSIAGGGDTLAAVDKYGIADKVSYISTGGGAFLEYVEGKVLPAVAILEARAEG
;
A
#
# COMPACT_ATOMS: atom_id res chain seq x y z
N SER A 1 -6.04 -10.75 -11.87
CA SER A 1 -4.65 -10.46 -11.46
C SER A 1 -3.77 -10.02 -12.64
N GLU A 2 -4.10 -10.33 -13.90
CA GLU A 2 -3.27 -9.94 -15.06
C GLU A 2 -2.90 -8.45 -15.10
N ILE A 3 -3.84 -7.55 -14.75
CA ILE A 3 -3.56 -6.11 -14.65
C ILE A 3 -2.39 -5.79 -13.71
N LEU A 4 -2.29 -6.49 -12.57
CA LEU A 4 -1.23 -6.26 -11.58
C LEU A 4 0.12 -6.78 -12.08
N LYS A 5 0.14 -7.84 -12.89
CA LYS A 5 1.37 -8.41 -13.47
C LYS A 5 2.00 -7.51 -14.54
N THR A 6 1.17 -6.75 -15.26
CA THR A 6 1.61 -5.85 -16.33
C THR A 6 1.81 -4.41 -15.86
N ALA A 7 1.50 -4.09 -14.61
CA ALA A 7 1.67 -2.75 -14.06
C ALA A 7 3.16 -2.37 -13.94
N GLY A 8 3.49 -1.10 -14.16
CA GLY A 8 4.82 -0.56 -13.84
C GLY A 8 4.94 -0.13 -12.37
N THR A 9 3.82 0.31 -11.78
CA THR A 9 3.72 0.79 -10.40
C THR A 9 2.38 0.36 -9.81
N ILE A 10 2.37 -0.07 -8.55
CA ILE A 10 1.17 -0.48 -7.81
C ILE A 10 1.09 0.32 -6.51
N ILE A 11 -0.04 0.97 -6.28
CA ILE A 11 -0.40 1.55 -4.97
C ILE A 11 -1.51 0.69 -4.38
N TRP A 12 -1.26 0.09 -3.22
CA TRP A 12 -2.23 -0.77 -2.53
C TRP A 12 -2.66 -0.15 -1.19
N ASN A 13 -3.95 0.14 -1.08
CA ASN A 13 -4.58 0.70 0.12
C ASN A 13 -5.95 0.05 0.34
N GLY A 14 -5.95 -1.08 1.05
CA GLY A 14 -7.15 -1.76 1.51
C GLY A 14 -7.32 -3.17 0.94
N PRO A 15 -7.83 -4.13 1.74
CA PRO A 15 -8.16 -5.47 1.28
C PRO A 15 -9.41 -5.45 0.38
N VAL A 16 -9.63 -6.53 -0.39
CA VAL A 16 -10.78 -6.69 -1.29
C VAL A 16 -11.87 -7.62 -0.70
N GLY A 17 -11.80 -7.89 0.60
CA GLY A 17 -12.72 -8.73 1.35
C GLY A 17 -12.43 -8.65 2.85
N VAL A 18 -13.32 -9.24 3.67
CA VAL A 18 -13.17 -9.32 5.14
C VAL A 18 -12.15 -10.42 5.47
N PHE A 19 -10.89 -10.13 5.16
CA PHE A 19 -9.79 -11.08 5.10
C PHE A 19 -9.40 -11.69 6.45
N GLU A 20 -9.89 -11.13 7.54
CA GLU A 20 -9.78 -11.65 8.90
C GLU A 20 -10.43 -13.04 9.00
N PHE A 21 -11.51 -13.29 8.25
CA PHE A 21 -12.14 -14.60 8.15
C PHE A 21 -11.69 -15.31 6.88
N ASP A 22 -11.10 -16.50 7.01
CA ASP A 22 -10.49 -17.21 5.87
C ASP A 22 -11.49 -17.49 4.73
N GLN A 23 -12.75 -17.79 5.09
CA GLN A 23 -13.85 -17.98 4.14
C GLN A 23 -14.14 -16.75 3.24
N PHE A 24 -13.66 -15.56 3.63
CA PHE A 24 -13.79 -14.30 2.88
C PHE A 24 -12.43 -13.68 2.51
N GLY A 25 -11.32 -14.37 2.77
CA GLY A 25 -9.96 -13.84 2.60
C GLY A 25 -9.26 -14.20 1.29
N GLU A 26 -9.77 -15.16 0.53
CA GLU A 26 -9.10 -15.63 -0.69
C GLU A 26 -8.89 -14.53 -1.74
N GLY A 27 -9.81 -13.57 -1.85
CA GLY A 27 -9.64 -12.42 -2.74
C GLY A 27 -8.43 -11.57 -2.36
N THR A 28 -8.31 -11.21 -1.08
CA THR A 28 -7.18 -10.42 -0.56
C THR A 28 -5.88 -11.20 -0.67
N ARG A 29 -5.88 -12.50 -0.37
CA ARG A 29 -4.72 -13.39 -0.54
C ARG A 29 -4.23 -13.41 -1.99
N ALA A 30 -5.15 -13.56 -2.94
CA ALA A 30 -4.82 -13.60 -4.36
C ALA A 30 -4.24 -12.27 -4.87
N ILE A 31 -4.79 -11.13 -4.41
CA ILE A 31 -4.25 -9.80 -4.73
C ILE A 31 -2.87 -9.61 -4.09
N ALA A 32 -2.72 -9.95 -2.81
CA ALA A 32 -1.45 -9.86 -2.10
C ALA A 32 -0.33 -10.60 -2.85
N HIS A 33 -0.53 -11.88 -3.20
CA HIS A 33 0.46 -12.62 -3.97
C HIS A 33 0.66 -12.08 -5.39
N ALA A 34 -0.39 -11.60 -6.05
CA ALA A 34 -0.24 -10.98 -7.37
C ALA A 34 0.60 -9.69 -7.34
N ILE A 35 0.52 -8.91 -6.26
CA ILE A 35 1.39 -7.74 -6.04
C ILE A 35 2.82 -8.22 -5.75
N ALA A 36 2.97 -9.21 -4.87
CA ALA A 36 4.27 -9.74 -4.44
C ALA A 36 5.07 -10.41 -5.57
N ASP A 37 4.39 -10.99 -6.56
CA ASP A 37 5.02 -11.65 -7.72
C ASP A 37 5.12 -10.69 -8.93
N SER A 38 4.61 -9.46 -8.83
CA SER A 38 4.71 -8.45 -9.89
C SER A 38 6.11 -7.81 -9.91
N PRO A 39 6.68 -7.52 -11.09
CA PRO A 39 7.92 -6.76 -11.19
C PRO A 39 7.74 -5.25 -10.93
N ALA A 40 6.49 -4.80 -10.72
CA ALA A 40 6.17 -3.40 -10.48
C ALA A 40 6.83 -2.86 -9.20
N PHE A 41 7.10 -1.55 -9.18
CA PHE A 41 7.33 -0.87 -7.91
C PHE A 41 6.03 -0.85 -7.11
N SER A 42 6.00 -1.48 -5.95
CA SER A 42 4.80 -1.61 -5.12
C SER A 42 4.91 -0.81 -3.83
N ILE A 43 3.89 0.01 -3.55
CA ILE A 43 3.73 0.72 -2.29
C ILE A 43 2.44 0.29 -1.60
N ALA A 44 2.56 -0.21 -0.38
CA ALA A 44 1.42 -0.57 0.46
C ALA A 44 1.28 0.43 1.62
N GLY A 45 0.05 0.86 1.90
CA GLY A 45 -0.21 1.76 3.03
C GLY A 45 -1.63 1.63 3.57
N GLY A 46 -1.82 2.01 4.84
CA GLY A 46 -3.07 1.84 5.58
C GLY A 46 -3.06 0.60 6.48
N GLY A 47 -3.66 0.71 7.68
CA GLY A 47 -3.58 -0.33 8.72
C GLY A 47 -4.04 -1.71 8.25
N ASP A 48 -5.19 -1.78 7.60
CA ASP A 48 -5.74 -3.05 7.11
C ASP A 48 -4.88 -3.67 5.99
N THR A 49 -4.29 -2.84 5.13
CA THR A 49 -3.34 -3.30 4.10
C THR A 49 -2.12 -3.93 4.74
N LEU A 50 -1.56 -3.29 5.78
CA LEU A 50 -0.39 -3.81 6.48
C LEU A 50 -0.71 -5.12 7.22
N ALA A 51 -1.89 -5.22 7.82
CA ALA A 51 -2.37 -6.47 8.42
C ALA A 51 -2.52 -7.58 7.38
N ALA A 52 -2.97 -7.27 6.16
CA ALA A 52 -3.02 -8.24 5.07
C ALA A 52 -1.62 -8.64 4.56
N VAL A 53 -0.70 -7.67 4.41
CA VAL A 53 0.70 -7.92 4.04
C VAL A 53 1.37 -8.89 5.01
N ASP A 54 1.15 -8.69 6.31
CA ASP A 54 1.68 -9.55 7.38
C ASP A 54 1.01 -10.93 7.37
N LYS A 55 -0.33 -10.99 7.36
CA LYS A 55 -1.09 -12.26 7.34
C LYS A 55 -0.67 -13.17 6.18
N TYR A 56 -0.39 -12.61 5.00
CA TYR A 56 -0.02 -13.38 3.82
C TYR A 56 1.50 -13.48 3.57
N GLY A 57 2.31 -12.95 4.49
CA GLY A 57 3.77 -13.14 4.48
C GLY A 57 4.46 -12.55 3.26
N ILE A 58 4.02 -11.38 2.79
CA ILE A 58 4.58 -10.73 1.59
C ILE A 58 5.38 -9.46 1.90
N ALA A 59 5.66 -9.16 3.18
CA ALA A 59 6.34 -7.93 3.60
C ALA A 59 7.66 -7.68 2.84
N ASP A 60 8.50 -8.70 2.72
CA ASP A 60 9.81 -8.62 2.04
C ASP A 60 9.71 -8.49 0.50
N LYS A 61 8.50 -8.67 -0.06
CA LYS A 61 8.24 -8.60 -1.50
C LYS A 61 7.56 -7.29 -1.92
N VAL A 62 7.11 -6.47 -0.97
CA VAL A 62 6.57 -5.14 -1.25
C VAL A 62 7.73 -4.14 -1.28
N SER A 63 7.80 -3.29 -2.31
CA SER A 63 8.94 -2.37 -2.47
C SER A 63 8.99 -1.29 -1.39
N TYR A 64 7.84 -0.81 -0.92
CA TYR A 64 7.74 0.16 0.16
C TYR A 64 6.48 -0.05 1.00
N ILE A 65 6.65 -0.10 2.33
CA ILE A 65 5.54 -0.20 3.28
C ILE A 65 5.44 1.12 4.03
N SER A 66 4.35 1.85 3.80
CA SER A 66 4.05 3.09 4.49
C SER A 66 3.31 2.82 5.81
N THR A 67 3.94 3.18 6.92
CA THR A 67 3.31 3.21 8.25
C THR A 67 2.65 4.56 8.56
N GLY A 68 2.53 5.45 7.57
CA GLY A 68 2.00 6.81 7.73
C GLY A 68 0.48 6.89 7.95
N GLY A 69 -0.24 5.77 7.82
CA GLY A 69 -1.68 5.70 8.09
C GLY A 69 -2.47 6.78 7.33
N GLY A 70 -3.10 7.69 8.08
CA GLY A 70 -3.86 8.82 7.51
C GLY A 70 -3.00 9.80 6.70
N ALA A 71 -1.75 10.05 7.10
CA ALA A 71 -0.87 10.95 6.35
C ALA A 71 -0.51 10.39 4.97
N PHE A 72 -0.42 9.07 4.83
CA PHE A 72 -0.24 8.41 3.53
C PHE A 72 -1.45 8.63 2.62
N LEU A 73 -2.67 8.49 3.16
CA LEU A 73 -3.91 8.76 2.44
C LEU A 73 -4.02 10.23 2.02
N GLU A 74 -3.80 11.16 2.94
CA GLU A 74 -3.84 12.59 2.63
C GLU A 74 -2.85 12.99 1.54
N TYR A 75 -1.65 12.38 1.54
CA TYR A 75 -0.67 12.60 0.49
C TYR A 75 -1.14 12.07 -0.87
N VAL A 76 -1.72 10.86 -0.91
CA VAL A 76 -2.27 10.27 -2.14
C VAL A 76 -3.48 11.04 -2.66
N GLU A 77 -4.28 11.63 -1.76
CA GLU A 77 -5.38 12.55 -2.09
C GLU A 77 -4.88 13.90 -2.67
N GLY A 78 -3.57 14.16 -2.65
CA GLY A 78 -2.97 15.40 -3.14
C GLY A 78 -3.07 16.57 -2.16
N LYS A 79 -3.38 16.30 -0.88
CA LYS A 79 -3.42 17.34 0.15
C LYS A 79 -2.01 17.76 0.53
N VAL A 80 -1.89 19.04 0.88
CA VAL A 80 -0.66 19.58 1.46
C VAL A 80 -0.54 19.10 2.90
N LEU A 81 0.51 18.34 3.20
CA LEU A 81 0.83 17.96 4.57
C LEU A 81 1.53 19.16 5.26
N PRO A 82 0.95 19.76 6.32
CA PRO A 82 1.50 20.98 6.91
C PRO A 82 2.95 20.84 7.40
N ALA A 83 3.31 19.65 7.90
CA ALA A 83 4.66 19.35 8.38
C ALA A 83 5.68 19.28 7.24
N VAL A 84 5.28 18.85 6.04
CA VAL A 84 6.15 18.85 4.86
C VAL A 84 6.28 20.26 4.29
N ALA A 85 5.15 20.98 4.18
CA ALA A 85 5.13 22.34 3.65
C ALA A 85 6.03 23.32 4.42
N ILE A 86 6.07 23.21 5.76
CA ILE A 86 6.96 24.07 6.55
C ILE A 86 8.44 23.74 6.34
N LEU A 87 8.80 22.48 6.08
CA LEU A 87 10.18 22.09 5.78
C LEU A 87 10.59 22.59 4.40
N GLU A 88 9.72 22.49 3.40
CA GLU A 88 9.93 23.02 2.04
C GLU A 88 10.16 24.54 2.09
N ALA A 89 9.28 25.29 2.75
CA ALA A 89 9.40 26.74 2.89
C ALA A 89 10.70 27.19 3.59
N ARG A 90 11.26 26.34 4.47
CA ARG A 90 12.53 26.61 5.16
C ARG A 90 13.76 26.18 4.39
N ALA A 91 13.63 25.32 3.39
CA ALA A 91 14.73 24.92 2.51
C ALA A 91 14.93 25.92 1.35
N GLU A 92 13.88 26.63 0.95
CA GLU A 92 13.93 27.62 -0.13
C GLU A 92 14.48 29.00 0.30
N GLY A 93 14.47 29.31 1.60
CA GLY A 93 14.94 30.59 2.16
C GLY A 93 16.33 30.51 2.79
#